data_AF-A0A158A537-F1
#
_entry.id   AF-A0A158A537-F1
#
_cell.length_a   1.000
_cell.length_b   1.000
_cell.length_c   1.000
_cell.angle_alpha   90.00
_cell.angle_beta   90.00
_cell.angle_gamma   90.00
#
_symmetry.space_group_name_H-M   'P 1'
#
loop_
_entity.id
_entity.type
_entity.pdbx_description
1 polymer ?
#
loop_
_entity_poly.entity_id
_entity_poly.type
_entity_poly.pdbx_seq_one_letter_code
_entity_poly.pdbx_strand_id
1 'polypeptide(L)'
;MTTMVCDVSVPRERCALWFGRAQAVLSRGFTLIELMIVLAIVGVVAAYAIPAYQDYLARSRVGEGMALAASARLAVAENAASGADLAGGYASPPGTRNVESIHVDSDTGQITIAYSTRVAAAGSNTLVLVPSTPDNADTPTARIALSRGAMQAGSVTWECFAGAKTASSLPAPGAGPLPAQAPTLPANLAPPECRA
;
A
#
# COMPACT_ATOMS: atom_id res chain seq x y z
N MET A 1 -55.73 -23.07 -6.64
CA MET A 1 -56.90 -23.95 -6.42
C MET A 1 -56.91 -24.32 -4.94
N THR A 2 -57.55 -23.47 -4.15
CA THR A 2 -57.83 -23.70 -2.73
C THR A 2 -59.14 -22.96 -2.49
N THR A 3 -60.22 -23.74 -2.39
CA THR A 3 -61.60 -23.27 -2.39
C THR A 3 -61.96 -22.67 -1.04
N MET A 4 -62.38 -21.41 -1.06
CA MET A 4 -63.00 -20.71 0.05
C MET A 4 -64.44 -21.24 0.17
N VAL A 5 -64.73 -21.99 1.24
CA VAL A 5 -66.10 -22.37 1.60
C VAL A 5 -66.55 -21.39 2.67
N CYS A 6 -67.37 -20.41 2.30
CA CYS A 6 -68.19 -19.68 3.26
C CYS A 6 -69.49 -20.45 3.44
N ASP A 7 -69.63 -21.09 4.60
CA ASP A 7 -70.84 -21.76 5.04
C ASP A 7 -71.99 -20.74 5.21
N VAL A 8 -73.14 -21.01 4.59
CA VAL A 8 -74.32 -20.11 4.49
C VAL A 8 -75.24 -20.20 5.72
N SER A 9 -74.87 -20.94 6.78
CA SER A 9 -75.80 -21.25 7.88
C SER A 9 -75.57 -20.46 9.20
N VAL A 10 -74.95 -19.28 9.15
CA VAL A 10 -74.77 -18.44 10.35
C VAL A 10 -75.71 -17.22 10.34
N PRO A 11 -76.63 -17.08 11.33
CA PRO A 11 -77.51 -15.91 11.43
C PRO A 11 -76.73 -14.60 11.67
N ARG A 12 -77.20 -13.51 11.05
CA ARG A 12 -76.58 -12.18 10.90
C ARG A 12 -76.29 -11.39 12.18
N GLU A 13 -76.30 -12.01 13.36
CA GLU A 13 -76.33 -11.32 14.66
C GLU A 13 -75.03 -11.44 15.45
N ARG A 14 -74.03 -12.18 14.94
CA ARG A 14 -72.75 -12.42 15.63
C ARG A 14 -71.53 -11.93 14.85
N CYS A 15 -71.68 -10.90 14.02
CA CYS A 15 -70.58 -10.23 13.34
C CYS A 15 -70.05 -9.04 14.16
N ALA A 16 -69.84 -9.23 15.47
CA ALA A 16 -69.34 -8.19 16.35
C ALA A 16 -68.15 -8.68 17.17
N LEU A 17 -67.06 -7.92 17.05
CA LEU A 17 -65.94 -7.82 17.99
C LEU A 17 -64.89 -8.95 17.94
N TRP A 18 -64.25 -9.07 16.78
CA TRP A 18 -62.79 -9.27 16.77
C TRP A 18 -62.15 -8.10 16.01
N PHE A 19 -62.33 -6.88 16.55
CA PHE A 19 -61.31 -5.84 16.36
C PHE A 19 -60.07 -6.30 17.11
N GLY A 20 -59.31 -7.21 16.50
CA GLY A 20 -57.91 -7.39 16.81
C GLY A 20 -57.29 -6.02 16.74
N ARG A 21 -56.90 -5.49 17.90
CA ARG A 21 -56.29 -4.17 18.04
C ARG A 21 -55.16 -4.09 17.02
N ALA A 22 -55.32 -3.26 15.99
CA ALA A 22 -54.17 -2.77 15.26
C ALA A 22 -53.31 -2.07 16.31
N GLN A 23 -52.26 -2.75 16.76
CA GLN A 23 -51.29 -2.17 17.67
C GLN A 23 -50.61 -1.07 16.84
N ALA A 24 -51.11 0.16 16.95
CA ALA A 24 -50.43 1.31 16.38
C ALA A 24 -49.05 1.34 17.03
N VAL A 25 -48.02 0.98 16.26
CA VAL A 25 -46.64 1.16 16.68
C VAL A 25 -46.44 2.66 16.73
N LEU A 26 -46.67 3.26 17.90
CA LEU A 26 -46.30 4.64 18.18
C LEU A 26 -44.83 4.77 17.81
N SER A 27 -44.55 5.49 16.73
CA SER A 27 -43.19 5.79 16.29
C SER A 27 -42.51 6.59 17.41
N ARG A 28 -41.78 5.90 18.28
CA ARG A 28 -40.90 6.53 19.26
C ARG A 28 -39.79 7.21 18.47
N GLY A 29 -39.84 8.54 18.39
CA GLY A 29 -38.79 9.34 17.78
C GLY A 29 -37.48 9.22 18.57
N PHE A 30 -36.36 9.29 17.87
CA PHE A 30 -35.03 9.36 18.45
C PHE A 30 -34.90 10.65 19.28
N THR A 31 -34.38 10.57 20.51
CA THR A 31 -34.26 11.76 21.35
C THR A 31 -33.03 12.58 20.94
N LEU A 32 -33.09 13.91 21.07
CA LEU A 32 -31.92 14.78 20.80
C LEU A 32 -30.73 14.42 21.69
N ILE A 33 -30.97 14.01 22.93
CA ILE A 33 -29.92 13.60 23.86
C ILE A 33 -29.24 12.28 23.43
N GLU A 34 -30.01 11.34 22.88
CA GLU A 34 -29.48 10.08 22.35
C GLU A 34 -28.58 10.34 21.13
N LEU A 35 -28.96 11.29 20.26
CA LEU A 35 -28.12 11.71 19.13
C LEU A 35 -26.84 12.39 19.58
N MET A 36 -26.90 13.26 20.58
CA MET A 36 -25.71 13.96 21.08
C MET A 36 -24.68 13.00 21.65
N ILE A 37 -25.11 11.98 22.41
CA ILE A 37 -24.20 10.98 22.97
C ILE A 37 -23.57 10.13 21.85
N VAL A 38 -24.35 9.73 20.86
CA VAL A 38 -23.83 8.96 19.72
C VAL A 38 -22.78 9.75 18.94
N LEU A 39 -23.05 11.02 18.64
CA LEU A 39 -22.09 11.89 17.95
C LEU A 39 -20.82 12.12 18.78
N ALA A 40 -20.94 12.22 20.10
CA ALA A 40 -19.80 12.36 20.99
C ALA A 40 -18.87 11.13 20.91
N ILE A 41 -19.43 9.91 20.95
CA ILE A 41 -18.63 8.67 20.86
C ILE A 41 -18.02 8.51 19.47
N VAL A 42 -18.80 8.74 18.40
CA VAL A 42 -18.32 8.66 17.02
C VAL A 42 -17.19 9.66 16.77
N GLY A 43 -17.29 10.88 17.32
CA GLY A 43 -16.26 11.90 17.22
C GLY A 43 -14.92 11.46 17.80
N VAL A 44 -14.93 10.83 18.99
CA VAL A 44 -13.72 10.31 19.65
C VAL A 44 -13.09 9.19 18.82
N VAL A 45 -13.89 8.24 18.33
CA VAL A 45 -13.39 7.12 17.50
C VAL A 45 -12.83 7.63 16.17
N ALA A 46 -13.53 8.55 15.51
CA ALA A 46 -13.13 9.10 14.22
C ALA A 46 -11.78 9.84 14.28
N ALA A 47 -11.51 10.54 15.38
CA ALA A 47 -10.25 11.26 15.58
C ALA A 47 -9.01 10.35 15.49
N TYR A 48 -9.11 9.10 15.94
CA TYR A 48 -8.04 8.10 15.81
C TYR A 48 -8.14 7.26 14.53
N ALA A 49 -9.36 6.89 14.13
CA ALA A 49 -9.59 6.00 13.00
C ALA A 49 -9.23 6.64 11.65
N ILE A 50 -9.53 7.93 11.46
CA ILE A 50 -9.26 8.63 10.20
C ILE A 50 -7.76 8.68 9.87
N PRO A 51 -6.85 9.18 10.75
CA PRO A 51 -5.43 9.21 10.42
C PRO A 51 -4.85 7.80 10.21
N ALA A 52 -5.26 6.81 11.01
CA ALA A 52 -4.81 5.42 10.82
C ALA A 52 -5.27 4.84 9.47
N TYR A 53 -6.48 5.15 9.03
CA TYR A 53 -6.99 4.71 7.72
C TYR A 53 -6.26 5.41 6.56
N GLN A 54 -5.89 6.69 6.71
CA GLN A 54 -5.09 7.41 5.72
C GLN A 54 -3.70 6.78 5.55
N ASP A 55 -3.02 6.42 6.65
CA ASP A 55 -1.74 5.70 6.61
C ASP A 55 -1.86 4.34 5.92
N TYR A 56 -2.95 3.61 6.16
CA TYR A 56 -3.22 2.35 5.47
C TYR A 56 -3.36 2.53 3.95
N LEU A 57 -4.12 3.54 3.51
CA LEU A 57 -4.25 3.87 2.10
C LEU A 57 -2.92 4.31 1.49
N ALA A 58 -2.12 5.09 2.21
CA ALA A 58 -0.79 5.51 1.77
C ALA A 58 0.15 4.31 1.58
N ARG A 59 0.19 3.34 2.51
CA ARG A 59 0.98 2.10 2.35
C ARG A 59 0.56 1.29 1.12
N SER A 60 -0.75 1.19 0.87
CA SER A 60 -1.27 0.52 -0.33
C SER A 60 -0.76 1.18 -1.63
N ARG A 61 -0.76 2.52 -1.66
CA ARG A 61 -0.20 3.31 -2.77
C ARG A 61 1.31 3.14 -2.93
N VAL A 62 2.05 2.96 -1.84
CA VAL A 62 3.50 2.67 -1.91
C VAL A 62 3.76 1.34 -2.62
N GLY A 63 2.91 0.34 -2.39
CA GLY A 63 2.94 -0.95 -3.09
C GLY A 63 2.76 -0.84 -4.60
N GLU A 64 1.95 0.12 -5.09
CA GLU A 64 1.82 0.41 -6.52
C GLU A 64 3.16 0.84 -7.13
N GLY A 65 3.90 1.73 -6.46
CA GLY A 65 5.23 2.15 -6.92
C GLY A 65 6.23 1.01 -6.96
N MET A 66 6.19 0.10 -5.98
CA MET A 66 7.03 -1.10 -5.97
C MET A 66 6.71 -2.03 -7.13
N ALA A 67 5.43 -2.17 -7.49
CA ALA A 67 5.01 -2.97 -8.64
C ALA A 67 5.46 -2.34 -9.97
N LEU A 68 5.34 -1.01 -10.12
CA LEU A 68 5.82 -0.30 -11.31
C LEU A 68 7.34 -0.37 -11.46
N ALA A 69 8.07 -0.33 -10.34
CA ALA A 69 9.52 -0.46 -10.32
C ALA A 69 10.03 -1.86 -10.69
N ALA A 70 9.17 -2.89 -10.79
CA ALA A 70 9.58 -4.22 -11.22
C ALA A 70 10.20 -4.24 -12.62
N SER A 71 9.65 -3.42 -13.54
CA SER A 71 10.21 -3.24 -14.89
C SER A 71 11.61 -2.62 -14.87
N ALA A 72 11.84 -1.63 -14.00
CA ALA A 72 13.13 -1.01 -13.79
C ALA A 72 14.15 -2.01 -13.22
N ARG A 73 13.75 -2.83 -12.23
CA ARG A 73 14.61 -3.85 -11.64
C ARG A 73 15.06 -4.89 -12.67
N LEU A 74 14.17 -5.29 -13.56
CA LEU A 74 14.49 -6.23 -14.64
C LEU A 74 15.51 -5.61 -15.59
N ALA A 75 15.28 -4.39 -16.06
CA ALA A 75 16.19 -3.70 -16.97
C ALA A 75 17.58 -3.53 -16.35
N VAL A 76 17.66 -3.10 -15.09
CA VAL A 76 18.95 -2.98 -14.37
C VAL A 76 19.65 -4.34 -14.26
N ALA A 77 18.91 -5.41 -13.97
CA ALA A 77 19.50 -6.75 -13.85
C ALA A 77 20.06 -7.27 -15.18
N GLU A 78 19.35 -7.07 -16.29
CA GLU A 78 19.80 -7.44 -17.64
C GLU A 78 21.02 -6.61 -18.08
N ASN A 79 21.01 -5.30 -17.80
CA ASN A 79 22.12 -4.41 -18.11
C ASN A 79 23.35 -4.71 -17.24
N ALA A 80 23.16 -5.05 -15.97
CA ALA A 80 24.24 -5.45 -15.07
C ALA A 80 24.91 -6.75 -15.54
N ALA A 81 24.12 -7.71 -16.03
CA ALA A 81 24.63 -8.96 -16.57
C ALA A 81 25.37 -8.80 -17.91
N SER A 82 25.08 -7.75 -18.68
CA SER A 82 25.76 -7.44 -19.95
C SER A 82 26.90 -6.42 -19.83
N GLY A 83 27.05 -5.78 -18.66
CA GLY A 83 28.03 -4.70 -18.45
C GLY A 83 27.69 -3.42 -19.23
N ALA A 84 26.40 -3.19 -19.54
CA ALA A 84 25.92 -2.01 -20.26
C ALA A 84 25.69 -0.82 -19.32
N ASP A 85 25.13 0.27 -19.87
CA ASP A 85 24.50 1.33 -19.08
C ASP A 85 23.35 0.73 -18.25
N LEU A 86 23.36 0.91 -16.92
CA LEU A 86 22.39 0.27 -16.04
C LEU A 86 20.96 0.78 -16.26
N ALA A 87 20.80 2.00 -16.76
CA ALA A 87 19.50 2.56 -17.17
C ALA A 87 19.20 2.35 -18.68
N GLY A 88 20.11 1.70 -19.42
CA GLY A 88 20.02 1.52 -20.86
C GLY A 88 18.73 0.83 -21.28
N GLY A 89 18.02 1.42 -22.25
CA GLY A 89 16.77 0.87 -22.78
C GLY A 89 15.57 0.92 -21.82
N TYR A 90 15.75 1.35 -20.57
CA TYR A 90 14.65 1.54 -19.63
C TYR A 90 13.92 2.85 -19.95
N ALA A 91 12.62 2.74 -20.23
CA ALA A 91 11.72 3.87 -20.32
C ALA A 91 10.80 3.87 -19.09
N SER A 92 10.86 4.95 -18.31
CA SER A 92 9.97 5.11 -17.14
C SER A 92 8.52 5.13 -17.61
N PRO A 93 7.62 4.32 -17.01
CA PRO A 93 6.21 4.40 -17.31
C PRO A 93 5.68 5.80 -16.95
N PRO A 94 4.60 6.26 -17.61
CA PRO A 94 4.00 7.53 -17.25
C PRO A 94 3.55 7.51 -15.78
N GLY A 95 3.76 8.64 -15.10
CA GLY A 95 3.33 8.81 -13.71
C GLY A 95 1.85 8.50 -13.54
N THR A 96 1.51 7.85 -12.43
CA THR A 96 0.14 7.56 -12.03
C THR A 96 -0.36 8.63 -11.07
N ARG A 97 -1.57 8.45 -10.52
CA ARG A 97 -2.07 9.34 -9.46
C ARG A 97 -1.24 9.27 -8.18
N ASN A 98 -0.55 8.15 -7.96
CA ASN A 98 0.16 7.85 -6.71
C ASN A 98 1.68 7.88 -6.86
N VAL A 99 2.18 7.67 -8.08
CA VAL A 99 3.61 7.65 -8.41
C VAL A 99 3.89 8.77 -9.42
N GLU A 100 4.78 9.68 -9.06
CA GLU A 100 5.18 10.81 -9.90
C GLU A 100 6.20 10.39 -10.94
N SER A 101 7.25 9.69 -10.52
CA SER A 101 8.30 9.21 -11.43
C SER A 101 9.06 8.02 -10.85
N ILE A 102 9.62 7.21 -11.73
CA ILE A 102 10.61 6.18 -11.41
C ILE A 102 11.88 6.49 -12.17
N HIS A 103 12.96 6.76 -11.44
CA HIS A 103 14.25 7.09 -12.00
C HIS A 103 15.24 5.97 -11.71
N VAL A 104 16.02 5.57 -12.72
CA VAL A 104 17.13 4.63 -12.60
C VAL A 104 18.41 5.41 -12.80
N ASP A 105 19.31 5.35 -11.82
CA ASP A 105 20.63 5.92 -11.94
C ASP A 105 21.49 5.07 -12.88
N SER A 106 22.02 5.67 -13.94
CA SER A 106 22.80 4.98 -14.98
C SER A 106 24.14 4.43 -14.51
N ASP A 107 24.68 4.95 -13.40
CA ASP A 107 26.00 4.58 -12.88
C ASP A 107 25.95 3.48 -11.84
N THR A 108 24.94 3.51 -10.98
CA THR A 108 24.78 2.63 -9.82
C THR A 108 23.61 1.66 -9.95
N GLY A 109 22.69 1.89 -10.88
CA GLY A 109 21.47 1.10 -11.05
C GLY A 109 20.46 1.30 -9.93
N GLN A 110 20.68 2.27 -9.04
CA GLN A 110 19.75 2.60 -7.96
C GLN A 110 18.44 3.13 -8.54
N ILE A 111 17.32 2.63 -8.04
CA ILE A 111 15.99 3.03 -8.49
C ILE A 111 15.37 3.93 -7.44
N THR A 112 15.10 5.19 -7.81
CA THR A 112 14.38 6.14 -6.97
C THR A 112 12.93 6.23 -7.43
N ILE A 113 12.01 5.92 -6.53
CA ILE A 113 10.57 6.05 -6.73
C ILE A 113 10.12 7.33 -6.01
N ALA A 114 9.60 8.28 -6.77
CA ALA A 114 8.95 9.48 -6.23
C ALA A 114 7.43 9.28 -6.24
N TYR A 115 6.81 9.41 -5.07
CA TYR A 115 5.36 9.30 -4.90
C TYR A 115 4.69 10.66 -4.97
N SER A 116 3.40 10.72 -5.28
CA SER A 116 2.66 11.97 -5.23
C SER A 116 2.32 12.40 -3.79
N THR A 117 1.80 13.63 -3.65
CA THR A 117 1.31 14.17 -2.36
C THR A 117 0.16 13.39 -1.73
N ARG A 118 -0.40 12.41 -2.44
CA ARG A 118 -1.38 11.46 -1.91
C ARG A 118 -0.77 10.41 -0.98
N VAL A 119 0.54 10.19 -1.08
CA VAL A 119 1.25 9.22 -0.24
C VAL A 119 1.88 9.92 0.96
N ALA A 120 2.67 10.95 0.71
CA ALA A 120 3.36 11.73 1.73
C ALA A 120 3.57 13.17 1.24
N ALA A 121 3.92 14.09 2.12
CA ALA A 121 4.18 15.48 1.73
C ALA A 121 5.32 15.58 0.70
N ALA A 122 5.33 16.65 -0.09
CA ALA A 122 6.44 16.91 -1.00
C ALA A 122 7.76 16.99 -0.22
N GLY A 123 8.78 16.27 -0.68
CA GLY A 123 10.07 16.16 0.01
C GLY A 123 10.12 15.09 1.11
N SER A 124 9.02 14.38 1.39
CA SER A 124 8.98 13.17 2.23
C SER A 124 8.36 11.98 1.50
N ASN A 125 8.55 11.92 0.18
CA ASN A 125 7.81 11.06 -0.74
C ASN A 125 8.72 10.20 -1.61
N THR A 126 9.97 9.96 -1.22
CA THR A 126 10.92 9.15 -2.02
C THR A 126 11.33 7.85 -1.34
N LEU A 127 11.32 6.76 -2.11
CA LEU A 127 11.79 5.43 -1.72
C LEU A 127 12.92 5.03 -2.68
N VAL A 128 13.99 4.43 -2.16
CA VAL A 128 15.15 4.05 -2.98
C VAL A 128 15.37 2.54 -2.90
N LEU A 129 15.59 1.94 -4.06
CA LEU A 129 15.96 0.53 -4.22
C LEU A 129 17.41 0.48 -4.67
N VAL A 130 18.24 -0.20 -3.89
CA VAL A 130 19.67 -0.30 -4.13
C VAL A 130 19.98 -1.73 -4.60
N PRO A 131 20.49 -1.91 -5.82
CA PRO A 131 20.95 -3.21 -6.28
C PRO A 131 22.33 -3.51 -5.71
N SER A 132 22.61 -4.79 -5.53
CA SER A 132 23.92 -5.30 -5.14
C SER A 132 24.15 -6.68 -5.72
N THR A 133 25.40 -7.03 -5.91
CA THR A 133 25.83 -8.38 -6.29
C THR A 133 26.79 -8.94 -5.25
N PRO A 134 26.94 -10.27 -5.16
CA PRO A 134 28.01 -10.82 -4.36
C PRO A 134 29.38 -10.42 -4.94
N ASP A 135 30.37 -10.26 -4.07
CA ASP A 135 31.77 -9.98 -4.44
C ASP A 135 32.41 -11.12 -5.27
N ASN A 136 31.94 -12.35 -5.09
CA ASN A 136 32.41 -13.50 -5.85
C ASN A 136 31.28 -14.56 -5.99
N ALA A 137 31.33 -15.38 -7.05
CA ALA A 137 30.23 -16.29 -7.40
C ALA A 137 30.19 -17.58 -6.54
N ASP A 138 31.35 -18.07 -6.10
CA ASP A 138 31.47 -19.40 -5.49
C ASP A 138 31.40 -19.36 -3.95
N THR A 139 31.94 -18.33 -3.32
CA THR A 139 32.07 -18.19 -1.86
C THR A 139 31.83 -16.73 -1.42
N PRO A 140 30.62 -16.21 -1.56
CA PRO A 140 30.38 -14.78 -1.41
C PRO A 140 30.71 -14.32 0.03
N THR A 141 31.51 -13.26 0.16
CA THR A 141 31.99 -12.69 1.44
C THR A 141 31.56 -11.24 1.67
N ALA A 142 31.08 -10.56 0.64
CA ALA A 142 30.55 -9.21 0.74
C ALA A 142 29.48 -8.96 -0.35
N ARG A 143 28.75 -7.86 -0.20
CA ARG A 143 27.89 -7.32 -1.27
C ARG A 143 28.51 -6.06 -1.82
N ILE A 144 28.61 -5.98 -3.14
CA ILE A 144 29.19 -4.85 -3.86
C ILE A 144 28.11 -4.08 -4.60
N ALA A 145 28.32 -2.77 -4.73
CA ALA A 145 27.47 -1.93 -5.58
C ALA A 145 27.72 -2.23 -7.05
N LEU A 146 26.67 -2.10 -7.84
CA LEU A 146 26.80 -2.14 -9.29
C LEU A 146 27.54 -0.89 -9.78
N SER A 147 28.26 -1.05 -10.89
CA SER A 147 28.93 0.04 -11.59
C SER A 147 28.72 -0.07 -13.09
N ARG A 148 28.50 1.07 -13.75
CA ARG A 148 28.40 1.17 -15.22
C ARG A 148 29.62 0.54 -15.88
N GLY A 149 29.39 -0.21 -16.96
CA GLY A 149 30.46 -0.74 -17.80
C GLY A 149 31.17 -1.97 -17.25
N ALA A 150 30.81 -2.41 -16.05
CA ALA A 150 31.33 -3.63 -15.44
C ALA A 150 30.27 -4.73 -15.48
N MET A 151 30.60 -5.85 -16.12
CA MET A 151 29.78 -7.06 -16.07
C MET A 151 29.77 -7.59 -14.62
N GLN A 152 28.59 -7.69 -14.04
CA GLN A 152 28.42 -8.08 -12.65
C GLN A 152 28.27 -9.60 -12.56
N ALA A 153 29.11 -10.24 -11.75
CA ALA A 153 29.02 -11.67 -11.52
C ALA A 153 27.95 -12.00 -10.47
N GLY A 154 27.13 -13.01 -10.73
CA GLY A 154 26.08 -13.47 -9.81
C GLY A 154 24.73 -12.78 -9.99
N SER A 155 23.79 -13.11 -9.09
CA SER A 155 22.42 -12.55 -9.14
C SER A 155 22.34 -11.20 -8.43
N VAL A 156 21.60 -10.26 -9.04
CA VAL A 156 21.32 -8.96 -8.43
C VAL A 156 20.34 -9.13 -7.27
N THR A 157 20.78 -8.76 -6.08
CA THR A 157 19.98 -8.67 -4.87
C THR A 157 19.56 -7.24 -4.63
N TRP A 158 18.28 -7.03 -4.36
CA TRP A 158 17.70 -5.70 -4.15
C TRP A 158 17.47 -5.44 -2.68
N GLU A 159 17.87 -4.26 -2.24
CA GLU A 159 17.50 -3.75 -0.94
C GLU A 159 16.69 -2.47 -1.04
N CYS A 160 15.66 -2.36 -0.21
CA CYS A 160 14.83 -1.16 -0.14
C CYS A 160 15.22 -0.28 1.04
N PHE A 161 15.22 1.03 0.82
CA PHE A 161 15.48 2.05 1.83
C PHE A 161 14.37 3.10 1.86
N ALA A 162 13.81 3.32 3.05
CA ALA A 162 12.97 4.45 3.42
C ALA A 162 13.72 5.41 4.35
N GLY A 163 13.18 6.60 4.64
CA GLY A 163 13.96 7.72 5.19
C GLY A 163 14.56 7.55 6.58
N ALA A 164 14.20 6.52 7.33
CA ALA A 164 14.82 6.19 8.62
C ALA A 164 15.83 5.03 8.55
N LYS A 165 15.94 4.35 7.41
CA LYS A 165 16.83 3.20 7.25
C LYS A 165 18.22 3.67 6.83
N THR A 166 19.19 3.53 7.74
CA THR A 166 20.59 3.98 7.53
C THR A 166 21.57 2.83 7.33
N ALA A 167 21.09 1.58 7.37
CA ALA A 167 21.91 0.39 7.23
C ALA A 167 21.17 -0.69 6.43
N SER A 168 21.94 -1.56 5.79
CA SER A 168 21.42 -2.76 5.13
C SER A 168 20.93 -3.78 6.17
N SER A 169 19.77 -4.38 5.93
CA SER A 169 19.19 -5.51 6.68
C SER A 169 19.30 -6.84 5.92
N LEU A 170 20.01 -6.86 4.79
CA LEU A 170 20.28 -8.10 4.09
C LEU A 170 21.13 -9.04 4.97
N PRO A 171 20.79 -10.35 5.05
CA PRO A 171 21.58 -11.35 5.79
C PRO A 171 22.95 -11.55 5.14
N ALA A 172 23.82 -12.43 5.65
CA ALA A 172 25.14 -12.75 5.04
C ALA A 172 25.10 -12.80 3.48
N PRO A 173 26.11 -12.27 2.77
CA PRO A 173 27.52 -12.24 3.18
C PRO A 173 28.06 -10.90 3.69
N GLY A 174 27.29 -9.81 3.66
CA GLY A 174 27.71 -8.53 4.24
C GLY A 174 26.65 -7.45 4.07
N ALA A 175 26.76 -6.36 4.84
CA ALA A 175 25.89 -5.20 4.67
C ALA A 175 26.06 -4.65 3.23
N GLY A 176 24.95 -4.55 2.50
CA GLY A 176 24.93 -4.03 1.14
C GLY A 176 25.30 -2.55 1.05
N PRO A 177 25.49 -2.03 -0.17
CA PRO A 177 25.69 -0.61 -0.41
C PRO A 177 24.51 0.24 0.08
N LEU A 178 24.82 1.47 0.48
CA LEU A 178 23.83 2.47 0.87
C LEU A 178 23.36 3.29 -0.35
N PRO A 179 22.16 3.89 -0.29
CA PRO A 179 21.67 4.74 -1.35
C PRO A 179 22.57 5.99 -1.49
N ALA A 180 22.80 6.42 -2.73
CA ALA A 180 23.60 7.61 -3.02
C ALA A 180 22.92 8.89 -2.51
N GLN A 181 21.59 8.91 -2.53
CA GLN A 181 20.76 9.96 -1.96
C GLN A 181 19.81 9.36 -0.94
N ALA A 182 19.74 9.97 0.24
CA ALA A 182 18.89 9.47 1.31
C ALA A 182 17.41 9.50 0.88
N PRO A 183 16.67 8.37 0.98
CA PRO A 183 15.23 8.37 0.78
C PRO A 183 14.55 9.23 1.85
N THR A 184 13.33 9.67 1.58
CA THR A 184 12.61 10.61 2.46
C THR A 184 11.26 10.09 2.92
N LEU A 185 10.79 8.96 2.37
CA LEU A 185 9.51 8.36 2.74
C LEU A 185 9.51 7.96 4.23
N PRO A 186 8.51 8.39 5.02
CA PRO A 186 8.37 7.98 6.41
C PRO A 186 8.31 6.46 6.58
N ALA A 187 9.04 5.93 7.56
CA ALA A 187 9.13 4.49 7.81
C ALA A 187 7.79 3.83 8.18
N ASN A 188 6.84 4.60 8.75
CA ASN A 188 5.48 4.12 9.00
C ASN A 188 4.69 3.89 7.71
N LEU A 189 5.04 4.53 6.60
CA LEU A 189 4.36 4.37 5.31
C LEU A 189 5.06 3.35 4.41
N ALA A 190 6.33 3.05 4.70
CA ALA A 190 7.12 2.13 3.92
C ALA A 190 6.78 0.64 4.21
N PRO A 191 6.93 -0.24 3.21
CA PRO A 191 6.88 -1.68 3.39
C PRO A 191 7.88 -2.16 4.46
N PRO A 192 7.62 -3.29 5.14
CA PRO A 192 8.51 -3.83 6.16
C PRO A 192 9.97 -3.99 5.72
N GLU A 193 10.18 -4.43 4.48
CA GLU A 193 11.51 -4.62 3.89
C GLU A 193 12.30 -3.33 3.67
N CYS A 194 11.62 -2.18 3.65
CA CYS A 194 12.22 -0.86 3.41
C CYS A 194 12.56 -0.12 4.71
N ARG A 195 12.02 -0.55 5.85
CA ARG A 195 12.16 0.11 7.15
C ARG A 195 13.02 -0.64 8.16
N ALA A 196 13.23 -1.93 7.94
CA ALA A 196 14.05 -2.80 8.79
C ALA A 196 15.49 -2.85 8.28
#